data_AF-A0A1F9UIB1-F1
#
_entry.id   AF-A0A1F9UIB1-F1
#
_cell.length_a   1.000
_cell.length_b   1.000
_cell.length_c   1.000
_cell.angle_alpha   90.00
_cell.angle_beta   90.00
_cell.angle_gamma   90.00
#
_symmetry.space_group_name_H-M   'P 1'
#
loop_
_entity.id
_entity.type
_entity.pdbx_description
1 polymer ?
#
loop_
_entity_poly.entity_id
_entity_poly.type
_entity_poly.pdbx_seq_one_letter_code
_entity_poly.pdbx_strand_id
1 'polypeptide(L)' 'MNMKINPNLIWDYKVPSRGFQDEAFRRWYIGRVLARGGVKDIRALGLRTIRRYLPHVSVPARIRAFWEWYFEST' A
#
# COMPACT_ATOMS: atom_id res chain seq x y z
N MET A 1 -10.72 -1.90 -8.29
CA MET A 1 -9.88 -0.71 -7.99
C MET A 1 -8.76 -0.62 -9.01
N ASN A 2 -8.51 0.57 -9.59
CA ASN A 2 -7.40 0.83 -10.50
C ASN A 2 -6.34 1.64 -9.74
N MET A 3 -5.23 1.01 -9.34
CA MET A 3 -4.15 1.66 -8.59
C MET A 3 -3.09 2.19 -9.54
N LYS A 4 -2.69 3.45 -9.36
CA LYS A 4 -1.51 3.99 -10.05
C LYS A 4 -0.27 3.43 -9.36
N ILE A 5 0.54 2.69 -10.12
CA ILE A 5 1.78 2.09 -9.63
C ILE A 5 2.92 3.09 -9.82
N ASN A 6 3.66 3.37 -8.76
CA ASN A 6 4.84 4.21 -8.77
C ASN A 6 6.07 3.35 -9.05
N PRO A 7 6.76 3.50 -10.22
CA PRO A 7 7.92 2.70 -10.61
C PRO A 7 9.06 2.74 -9.60
N ASN A 8 9.23 3.86 -8.91
CA ASN A 8 10.29 4.04 -7.92
C ASN A 8 10.11 3.15 -6.68
N LEU A 9 8.90 2.62 -6.47
CA LEU A 9 8.59 1.69 -5.37
C LEU A 9 8.66 0.23 -5.80
N ILE A 10 9.10 -0.10 -7.02
CA ILE A 10 9.02 -1.44 -7.62
C ILE A 10 10.22 -1.77 -8.52
N TRP A 11 11.33 -1.05 -8.37
CA TRP A 11 12.53 -1.23 -9.19
C TRP A 11 13.10 -2.67 -9.16
N ASP A 12 12.80 -3.42 -8.10
CA ASP A 12 13.17 -4.81 -7.84
C ASP A 12 12.07 -5.83 -8.23
N TYR A 13 10.98 -5.42 -8.87
CA TYR A 13 9.83 -6.28 -9.13
C TYR A 13 9.24 -6.08 -10.53
N LYS A 14 9.06 -7.19 -11.26
CA LYS A 14 8.39 -7.17 -12.57
C LYS A 14 6.88 -7.05 -12.38
N VAL A 15 6.34 -5.86 -12.62
CA VAL A 15 4.90 -5.61 -12.47
C VAL A 15 4.10 -6.42 -13.50
N PRO A 16 3.12 -7.21 -13.06
CA PRO A 16 2.18 -7.87 -13.96
C PRO A 16 1.46 -6.83 -14.82
N SER A 17 1.13 -7.18 -16.06
CA SER A 17 0.27 -6.33 -16.88
C SER A 17 -1.05 -6.09 -16.15
N ARG A 18 -1.70 -4.95 -16.42
CA ARG A 18 -2.80 -4.41 -15.60
C ARG A 18 -3.94 -5.41 -15.32
N GLY A 19 -4.20 -6.33 -16.26
CA GLY A 19 -5.21 -7.40 -16.12
C GLY A 19 -4.84 -8.51 -15.13
N PHE A 20 -3.58 -8.62 -14.74
CA PHE A 20 -3.03 -9.65 -13.85
C PHE A 20 -2.62 -9.11 -12.48
N GLN A 21 -3.01 -7.87 -12.15
CA GLN A 21 -2.84 -7.30 -10.80
C GLN A 21 -3.90 -7.86 -9.85
N ASP A 22 -3.65 -9.09 -9.42
CA ASP A 22 -4.47 -9.84 -8.48
C ASP A 22 -4.47 -9.23 -7.07
N GLU A 23 -5.21 -9.85 -6.16
CA GLU A 23 -5.33 -9.39 -4.78
C GLU A 23 -4.00 -9.53 -3.99
N ALA A 24 -3.16 -10.50 -4.35
CA ALA A 24 -1.85 -10.68 -3.74
C ALA A 24 -0.91 -9.52 -4.09
N PHE A 25 -0.85 -9.14 -5.37
CA PHE A 25 -0.09 -7.99 -5.85
C PHE A 25 -0.58 -6.69 -5.20
N ARG A 26 -1.90 -6.51 -5.05
CA ARG A 26 -2.47 -5.33 -4.38
C ARG A 26 -2.00 -5.22 -2.94
N ARG A 27 -2.09 -6.31 -2.17
CA ARG A 27 -1.63 -6.33 -0.76
C ARG A 27 -0.13 -6.03 -0.67
N TRP A 28 0.67 -6.67 -1.51
CA TRP A 28 2.11 -6.44 -1.56
C TRP A 28 2.44 -4.98 -1.90
N TYR A 29 1.81 -4.42 -2.94
CA TYR A 29 2.06 -3.05 -3.37
C TYR A 29 1.61 -2.01 -2.34
N ILE A 30 0.45 -2.22 -1.70
CA ILE A 30 0.01 -1.37 -0.58
C ILE A 30 1.04 -1.41 0.54
N GLY A 31 1.51 -2.59 0.94
CA GLY A 31 2.56 -2.72 1.96
C GLY A 31 3.83 -1.93 1.62
N ARG A 32 4.27 -1.98 0.36
CA ARG A 32 5.40 -1.18 -0.14
C ARG A 32 5.14 0.32 -0.06
N VAL A 33 3.96 0.78 -0.45
CA VAL A 33 3.57 2.19 -0.33
C VAL A 33 3.54 2.63 1.14
N LEU A 34 3.00 1.83 2.05
CA LEU A 34 2.97 2.19 3.48
C LEU A 34 4.37 2.25 4.11
N ALA A 35 5.30 1.41 3.66
CA ALA A 35 6.65 1.35 4.21
C ALA A 35 7.63 2.34 3.57
N ARG A 36 7.46 2.68 2.29
CA ARG A 36 8.46 3.41 1.48
C ARG A 36 7.88 4.54 0.62
N GLY A 37 6.56 4.65 0.53
CA GLY A 37 5.88 5.65 -0.29
C GLY A 37 5.90 7.04 0.35
N GLY A 38 5.76 8.06 -0.49
CA GLY A 38 5.61 9.44 -0.05
C GLY A 38 4.14 9.87 0.09
N VAL A 39 3.93 11.13 0.49
CA VAL A 39 2.58 11.72 0.65
C VAL A 39 1.73 11.59 -0.62
N LYS A 40 2.33 11.72 -1.81
CA LYS A 40 1.62 11.57 -3.09
C LYS A 40 1.09 10.14 -3.30
N ASP A 41 1.87 9.13 -2.92
CA ASP A 41 1.47 7.72 -3.04
C ASP A 41 0.35 7.38 -2.05
N ILE A 42 0.46 7.85 -0.81
CA ILE A 42 -0.57 7.71 0.22
C ILE A 42 -1.89 8.35 -0.22
N ARG A 43 -1.85 9.57 -0.77
CA ARG A 43 -3.03 10.24 -1.33
C ARG A 43 -3.64 9.45 -2.49
N ALA A 44 -2.82 8.86 -3.36
CA ALA A 44 -3.29 8.06 -4.48
C ALA A 44 -3.98 6.76 -4.05
N LEU A 45 -3.54 6.14 -2.96
CA LEU A 45 -4.23 4.99 -2.36
C LEU A 45 -5.55 5.40 -1.69
N GLY A 46 -5.53 6.51 -0.97
CA GLY A 46 -6.63 6.99 -0.16
C GLY A 46 -6.76 6.24 1.17
N LEU A 47 -7.07 6.98 2.23
CA LEU A 47 -7.12 6.48 3.61
C LEU A 47 -8.12 5.32 3.79
N ARG A 48 -9.26 5.35 3.09
CA ARG A 48 -10.24 4.24 3.09
C ARG A 48 -9.64 2.93 2.62
N THR A 49 -8.86 2.97 1.54
CA THR A 49 -8.17 1.77 1.01
C THR A 49 -7.14 1.29 2.01
N ILE A 50 -6.33 2.20 2.56
CA ILE A 50 -5.29 1.87 3.52
C ILE A 50 -5.92 1.19 4.74
N ARG A 51 -6.96 1.77 5.34
CA ARG A 51 -7.68 1.19 6.50
C ARG A 51 -8.23 -0.21 6.18
N ARG A 52 -8.83 -0.40 5.00
CA ARG A 52 -9.37 -1.69 4.58
C ARG A 52 -8.29 -2.76 4.41
N TYR A 53 -7.13 -2.39 3.87
CA TYR A 53 -6.05 -3.33 3.55
C TYR A 53 -5.06 -3.54 4.68
N LEU A 54 -4.98 -2.63 5.66
CA LEU A 54 -4.02 -2.68 6.77
C LEU A 54 -3.97 -4.03 7.51
N PRO A 55 -5.09 -4.73 7.78
CA PRO A 55 -5.06 -6.06 8.40
C PRO A 55 -4.48 -7.16 7.50
N HIS A 56 -4.41 -6.92 6.18
CA HIS A 56 -4.07 -7.91 5.17
C HIS A 56 -2.70 -7.67 4.49
N VAL A 57 -1.97 -6.64 4.92
CA VAL A 57 -0.64 -6.31 4.37
C VAL A 57 0.46 -6.66 5.36
N SER A 58 1.54 -7.24 4.83
CA SER A 58 2.77 -7.43 5.59
C SER A 58 3.59 -6.14 5.54
N VAL A 59 3.74 -5.49 6.69
CA VAL A 59 4.55 -4.27 6.87
C VAL A 59 5.30 -4.36 8.21
N PRO A 60 6.43 -3.66 8.36
CA PRO A 60 7.16 -3.63 9.64
C PRO A 60 6.26 -3.19 10.80
N ALA A 61 6.46 -3.77 11.99
CA ALA A 61 5.61 -3.52 13.16
C ALA A 61 5.45 -2.03 13.51
N ARG A 62 6.53 -1.25 13.40
CA ARG A 62 6.49 0.21 13.64
C ARG A 62 5.58 0.95 12.65
N ILE A 63 5.55 0.53 11.39
CA ILE A 63 4.69 1.12 10.36
C ILE A 63 3.24 0.74 10.63
N ARG A 64 2.99 -0.53 10.96
CA ARG A 64 1.66 -1.01 11.37
C ARG A 64 1.11 -0.19 12.54
N ALA A 65 1.88 -0.09 13.63
CA ALA A 65 1.50 0.65 14.82
C ALA A 65 1.17 2.12 14.54
N PHE A 66 1.95 2.77 13.67
CA PHE A 66 1.64 4.14 13.24
C PHE A 66 0.27 4.25 12.56
N TRP A 67 -0.04 3.35 11.62
CA TRP A 67 -1.30 3.41 10.90
C TRP A 67 -2.51 3.01 11.77
N GLU A 68 -2.34 2.03 12.66
CA GLU A 68 -3.36 1.65 13.63
C GLU A 68 -3.68 2.83 14.56
N TRP A 69 -2.66 3.45 15.16
CA TRP A 69 -2.81 4.67 15.94
C TRP A 69 -3.53 5.78 15.17
N TYR A 70 -3.12 6.07 13.93
CA TYR A 70 -3.70 7.12 13.10
C TYR A 70 -5.21 6.94 12.86
N PHE A 71 -5.67 5.69 12.67
CA PHE A 71 -7.08 5.38 12.41
C PHE A 71 -7.93 5.21 13.67
N GLU A 72 -7.31 5.06 14.83
CA GLU A 72 -7.98 5.06 16.14
C GLU A 72 -8.10 6.48 16.71
N SER A 73 -7.16 7.37 16.37
CA SER A 73 -7.12 8.76 16.86
C SER A 73 -7.92 9.76 16.03
N THR A 74 -8.55 9.33 14.92
CA THR A 74 -9.26 10.18 13.94
C THR A 74 -10.63 9.61 13.61
#